data_AF-A0A5D8QA24-F1
#
_entry.id   AF-A0A5D8QA24-F1
#
_cell.length_a   1.000
_cell.length_b   1.000
_cell.length_c   1.000
_cell.angle_alpha   90.00
_cell.angle_beta   90.00
_cell.angle_gamma   90.00
#
_symmetry.space_group_name_H-M   'P 1'
#
loop_
_entity.id
_entity.type
_entity.pdbx_description
1 polymer ?
#
loop_
_entity_poly.entity_id
_entity_poly.type
_entity_poly.pdbx_seq_one_letter_code
_entity_poly.pdbx_strand_id
1 'polypeptide(L)'
;MENMGKKLKEFTDNIATCRGPLLSESALSLADSLERAIEVTEKSYVKPMTPLFKILSDLFKNFSQDDEFKNTIEVVRWCNGHNLIQQGLTILEEGILTFLCDRIGVDKCDVHGREEISKMINGITVQKLKNNNNLETSQTPEDDQAKSLVGEILQDSAISKLAEEIYNIANMRNDINHAGWRPTFNKYNSFKGFLDKAITEIEVIYQGAQEVGNSEET
;
A
#
# COMPACT_ATOMS: atom_id res chain seq x y z
N MET A 1 -26.77 -8.70 -12.18
CA MET A 1 -25.52 -8.77 -12.98
C MET A 1 -25.05 -7.40 -13.46
N GLU A 2 -25.91 -6.54 -14.02
CA GLU A 2 -25.52 -5.19 -14.46
C GLU A 2 -24.83 -4.36 -13.35
N ASN A 3 -25.28 -4.50 -12.10
CA ASN A 3 -24.67 -3.82 -10.96
C ASN A 3 -23.24 -4.31 -10.64
N MET A 4 -22.96 -5.61 -10.78
CA MET A 4 -21.62 -6.17 -10.51
C MET A 4 -20.60 -5.69 -11.53
N GLY A 5 -20.97 -5.65 -12.82
CA GLY A 5 -20.07 -5.14 -13.86
C GLY A 5 -19.67 -3.68 -13.62
N LYS A 6 -20.61 -2.85 -13.12
CA LYS A 6 -20.34 -1.46 -12.73
C LYS A 6 -19.37 -1.37 -11.54
N LYS A 7 -19.55 -2.22 -10.52
CA LYS A 7 -18.66 -2.28 -9.35
C LYS A 7 -17.26 -2.77 -9.67
N LEU A 8 -17.14 -3.77 -10.55
CA LEU A 8 -15.83 -4.20 -11.05
C LEU A 8 -15.14 -3.06 -11.80
N LYS A 9 -15.88 -2.37 -12.68
CA LYS A 9 -15.36 -1.23 -13.42
C LYS A 9 -14.88 -0.13 -12.47
N GLU A 10 -15.69 0.25 -11.49
CA GLU A 10 -15.36 1.26 -10.47
C GLU A 10 -14.05 0.93 -9.74
N PHE A 11 -13.91 -0.30 -9.22
CA PHE A 11 -12.68 -0.76 -8.59
C PHE A 11 -11.47 -0.67 -9.53
N THR A 12 -11.61 -1.14 -10.77
CA THR A 12 -10.51 -1.09 -11.75
C THR A 12 -10.18 0.33 -12.22
N ASP A 13 -11.15 1.24 -12.31
CA ASP A 13 -10.93 2.65 -12.65
C ASP A 13 -10.14 3.35 -11.51
N ASN A 14 -10.48 3.03 -10.26
CA ASN A 14 -9.77 3.54 -9.07
C ASN A 14 -8.32 3.03 -9.03
N ILE A 15 -8.07 1.76 -9.33
CA ILE A 15 -6.71 1.22 -9.48
C ILE A 15 -5.98 1.91 -10.62
N ALA A 16 -6.61 2.01 -11.80
CA ALA A 16 -5.99 2.58 -13.00
C ALA A 16 -5.50 4.02 -12.78
N THR A 17 -6.13 4.73 -11.84
CA THR A 17 -5.82 6.12 -11.50
C THR A 17 -5.23 6.29 -10.09
N CYS A 18 -4.84 5.20 -9.43
CA CYS A 18 -4.24 5.19 -8.09
C CYS A 18 -5.04 6.01 -7.05
N ARG A 19 -6.37 5.86 -7.01
CA ARG A 19 -7.25 6.64 -6.10
C ARG A 19 -7.33 6.01 -4.73
N GLY A 20 -6.22 6.11 -3.99
CA GLY A 20 -6.05 5.56 -2.63
C GLY A 20 -7.31 5.62 -1.75
N PRO A 21 -7.90 6.80 -1.53
CA PRO A 21 -9.08 6.95 -0.66
C PRO A 21 -10.34 6.15 -1.07
N LEU A 22 -10.43 5.70 -2.33
CA LEU A 22 -11.59 4.97 -2.87
C LEU A 22 -11.34 3.47 -2.99
N LEU A 23 -10.12 2.99 -2.74
CA LEU A 23 -9.73 1.61 -3.03
C LEU A 23 -10.45 0.61 -2.13
N SER A 24 -10.43 0.81 -0.81
CA SER A 24 -11.08 -0.10 0.13
C SER A 24 -12.59 -0.15 -0.06
N GLU A 25 -13.25 1.02 -0.13
CA GLU A 25 -14.70 1.09 -0.33
C GLU A 25 -15.13 0.38 -1.62
N SER A 26 -14.44 0.64 -2.74
CA SER A 26 -14.79 0.02 -4.02
C SER A 26 -14.51 -1.48 -4.06
N ALA A 27 -13.47 -1.96 -3.37
CA ALA A 27 -13.17 -3.39 -3.24
C ALA A 27 -14.22 -4.13 -2.41
N LEU A 28 -14.60 -3.59 -1.24
CA LEU A 28 -15.61 -4.17 -0.36
C LEU A 28 -16.98 -4.18 -1.04
N SER A 29 -17.35 -3.07 -1.71
CA SER A 29 -18.61 -3.00 -2.48
C SER A 29 -18.68 -4.02 -3.62
N LEU A 30 -17.52 -4.33 -4.23
CA LEU A 30 -17.42 -5.38 -5.24
C LEU A 30 -17.53 -6.78 -4.61
N ALA A 31 -16.88 -7.03 -3.48
CA ALA A 31 -16.97 -8.30 -2.74
C ALA A 31 -18.44 -8.64 -2.41
N ASP A 32 -19.18 -7.70 -1.81
CA ASP A 32 -20.62 -7.86 -1.50
C ASP A 32 -21.47 -8.12 -2.76
N SER A 33 -21.06 -7.56 -3.90
CA SER A 33 -21.74 -7.75 -5.17
C SER A 33 -21.45 -9.12 -5.79
N LEU A 34 -20.26 -9.68 -5.56
CA LEU A 34 -19.87 -11.02 -5.99
C LEU A 34 -20.59 -12.11 -5.17
N GLU A 35 -20.68 -11.95 -3.86
CA GLU A 35 -21.41 -12.88 -2.99
C GLU A 35 -22.88 -12.99 -3.40
N ARG A 36 -23.56 -11.84 -3.58
CA ARG A 36 -24.93 -11.81 -4.09
C ARG A 36 -25.06 -12.43 -5.48
N ALA A 37 -24.06 -12.27 -6.35
CA ALA A 37 -24.07 -12.90 -7.67
C ALA A 37 -23.98 -14.42 -7.58
N ILE A 38 -23.18 -14.97 -6.65
CA ILE A 38 -23.09 -16.42 -6.40
C ILE A 38 -24.46 -16.96 -5.98
N GLU A 39 -25.13 -16.34 -5.00
CA GLU A 39 -26.44 -16.79 -4.52
C GLU A 39 -27.52 -16.81 -5.61
N VAL A 40 -27.54 -15.79 -6.48
CA VAL A 40 -28.50 -15.69 -7.59
C VAL A 40 -28.18 -16.69 -8.70
N THR A 41 -26.90 -16.88 -9.02
CA THR A 41 -26.48 -17.79 -10.10
C THR A 41 -26.74 -19.24 -9.74
N GLU A 42 -26.57 -19.64 -8.48
CA GLU A 42 -26.86 -21.00 -8.01
C GLU A 42 -28.34 -21.41 -8.18
N LYS A 43 -29.25 -20.43 -8.19
CA LYS A 43 -30.72 -20.62 -8.28
C LYS A 43 -31.30 -20.30 -9.67
N SER A 44 -30.47 -20.04 -10.67
CA SER A 44 -30.93 -19.59 -12.00
C SER A 44 -30.37 -20.45 -13.14
N TYR A 45 -30.86 -20.19 -14.36
CA TYR A 45 -30.41 -20.89 -15.58
C TYR A 45 -28.92 -20.64 -15.92
N VAL A 46 -28.29 -19.65 -15.28
CA VAL A 46 -26.85 -19.36 -15.40
C VAL A 46 -25.99 -20.04 -14.33
N LYS A 47 -26.51 -21.05 -13.63
CA LYS A 47 -25.75 -21.88 -12.67
C LYS A 47 -24.37 -22.34 -13.16
N PRO A 48 -24.15 -22.69 -14.45
CA PRO A 48 -22.81 -23.03 -14.94
C PRO A 48 -21.76 -21.93 -14.77
N MET A 49 -22.16 -20.67 -14.57
CA MET A 49 -21.25 -19.54 -14.31
C MET A 49 -20.83 -19.39 -12.84
N THR A 50 -21.47 -20.10 -11.90
CA THR A 50 -21.17 -20.02 -10.47
C THR A 50 -19.67 -20.17 -10.16
N PRO A 51 -18.92 -21.12 -10.77
CA PRO A 51 -17.49 -21.26 -10.49
C PRO A 51 -16.68 -20.01 -10.82
N LEU A 52 -17.04 -19.27 -11.87
CA LEU A 52 -16.36 -18.03 -12.24
C LEU A 52 -16.54 -16.96 -11.15
N PHE A 53 -17.74 -16.80 -10.62
CA PHE A 53 -17.99 -15.83 -9.54
C PHE A 53 -17.30 -16.23 -8.23
N LYS A 54 -17.18 -17.54 -7.95
CA LYS A 54 -16.41 -18.03 -6.79
C LYS A 54 -14.92 -17.68 -6.92
N ILE A 55 -14.33 -17.89 -8.09
CA ILE A 55 -12.94 -17.48 -8.36
C ILE A 55 -12.76 -15.98 -8.16
N LEU A 56 -13.68 -15.16 -8.66
CA LEU A 56 -13.62 -13.71 -8.45
C LEU A 56 -13.76 -13.35 -6.97
N SER A 57 -14.72 -13.95 -6.26
CA SER A 57 -14.95 -13.71 -4.84
C SER A 57 -13.73 -14.07 -3.98
N ASP A 58 -13.05 -15.17 -4.32
CA ASP A 58 -11.84 -15.62 -3.61
C ASP A 58 -10.70 -14.61 -3.67
N LEU A 59 -10.64 -13.76 -4.70
CA LEU A 59 -9.64 -12.70 -4.83
C LEU A 59 -9.90 -11.52 -3.87
N PHE A 60 -11.13 -11.38 -3.34
CA PHE A 60 -11.52 -10.30 -2.44
C PHE A 60 -11.76 -10.75 -0.99
N LYS A 61 -11.62 -12.06 -0.69
CA LYS A 61 -11.92 -12.62 0.64
C LYS A 61 -11.07 -12.09 1.79
N ASN A 62 -9.89 -11.53 1.49
CA ASN A 62 -8.93 -11.06 2.50
C ASN A 62 -9.13 -9.57 2.85
N PHE A 63 -9.97 -8.85 2.11
CA PHE A 63 -10.28 -7.45 2.42
C PHE A 63 -11.01 -7.35 3.77
N SER A 64 -10.74 -6.27 4.48
CA SER A 64 -11.20 -5.97 5.82
C SER A 64 -12.09 -4.74 5.81
N GLN A 65 -13.15 -4.73 6.62
CA GLN A 65 -13.98 -3.55 6.84
C GLN A 65 -13.27 -2.50 7.72
N ASP A 66 -12.35 -2.96 8.58
CA ASP A 66 -11.77 -2.16 9.66
C ASP A 66 -10.26 -1.89 9.48
N ASP A 67 -9.66 -2.37 8.39
CA ASP A 67 -8.21 -2.30 8.18
C ASP A 67 -7.86 -1.82 6.76
N GLU A 68 -7.68 -0.50 6.64
CA GLU A 68 -7.36 0.19 5.39
C GLU A 68 -5.98 -0.18 4.83
N PHE A 69 -5.00 -0.41 5.71
CA PHE A 69 -3.64 -0.72 5.27
C PHE A 69 -3.54 -2.17 4.79
N LYS A 70 -4.22 -3.11 5.45
CA LYS A 70 -4.39 -4.47 4.93
C LYS A 70 -5.08 -4.47 3.57
N ASN A 71 -6.12 -3.66 3.39
CA ASN A 71 -6.77 -3.51 2.09
C ASN A 71 -5.83 -2.97 1.02
N THR A 72 -4.98 -2.01 1.37
CA THR A 72 -3.93 -1.50 0.47
C THR A 72 -3.02 -2.65 0.02
N ILE A 73 -2.55 -3.50 0.93
CA ILE A 73 -1.70 -4.66 0.60
C ILE A 73 -2.44 -5.62 -0.35
N GLU A 74 -3.72 -5.91 -0.11
CA GLU A 74 -4.52 -6.78 -1.00
C GLU A 74 -4.75 -6.16 -2.38
N VAL A 75 -4.94 -4.84 -2.49
CA VAL A 75 -4.99 -4.15 -3.79
C VAL A 75 -3.64 -4.25 -4.52
N VAL A 76 -2.54 -4.10 -3.80
CA VAL A 76 -1.19 -4.23 -4.39
C VAL A 76 -0.96 -5.67 -4.85
N ARG A 77 -1.43 -6.67 -4.09
CA ARG A 77 -1.44 -8.09 -4.48
C ARG A 77 -2.25 -8.31 -5.76
N TRP A 78 -3.42 -7.70 -5.87
CA TRP A 78 -4.23 -7.71 -7.09
C TRP A 78 -3.48 -7.09 -8.28
N CYS A 79 -2.89 -5.90 -8.10
CA CYS A 79 -2.10 -5.22 -9.12
C CYS A 79 -0.94 -6.10 -9.61
N ASN A 80 -0.22 -6.73 -8.69
CA ASN A 80 0.87 -7.65 -9.00
C ASN A 80 0.34 -8.83 -9.85
N GLY A 81 -0.76 -9.48 -9.43
CA GLY A 81 -1.39 -10.59 -10.16
C GLY A 81 -1.85 -10.25 -11.58
N HIS A 82 -2.16 -8.96 -11.85
CA HIS A 82 -2.71 -8.50 -13.13
C HIS A 82 -1.74 -7.64 -13.97
N ASN A 83 -0.44 -7.68 -13.67
CA ASN A 83 0.61 -6.90 -14.36
C ASN A 83 0.42 -5.37 -14.31
N LEU A 84 -0.30 -4.87 -13.31
CA LEU A 84 -0.47 -3.43 -13.02
C LEU A 84 0.65 -2.95 -12.09
N ILE A 85 1.90 -3.24 -12.48
CA ILE A 85 3.09 -3.05 -11.64
C ILE A 85 3.27 -1.59 -11.23
N GLN A 86 3.06 -0.66 -12.17
CA GLN A 86 3.20 0.77 -11.93
C GLN A 86 2.19 1.28 -10.89
N GLN A 87 0.93 0.86 -11.01
CA GLN A 87 -0.12 1.15 -10.04
C GLN A 87 0.19 0.50 -8.70
N GLY A 88 0.61 -0.77 -8.69
CA GLY A 88 1.00 -1.49 -7.47
C GLY A 88 2.09 -0.78 -6.68
N LEU A 89 3.17 -0.34 -7.33
CA LEU A 89 4.25 0.42 -6.69
C LEU A 89 3.76 1.77 -6.14
N THR A 90 2.94 2.50 -6.90
CA THR A 90 2.40 3.79 -6.49
C THR A 90 1.46 3.67 -5.29
N ILE A 91 0.53 2.70 -5.34
CA ILE A 91 -0.43 2.44 -4.27
C ILE A 91 0.29 1.96 -3.01
N LEU A 92 1.33 1.13 -3.15
CA LEU A 92 2.12 0.65 -2.02
C LEU A 92 2.86 1.79 -1.30
N GLU A 93 3.55 2.65 -2.05
CA GLU A 93 4.25 3.82 -1.49
C GLU A 93 3.29 4.75 -0.74
N GLU A 94 2.20 5.16 -1.39
CA GLU A 94 1.21 6.05 -0.79
C GLU A 94 0.46 5.41 0.38
N GLY A 95 0.23 4.10 0.32
CA GLY A 95 -0.41 3.34 1.38
C GLY A 95 0.45 3.26 2.64
N ILE A 96 1.77 2.99 2.50
CA ILE A 96 2.67 2.98 3.66
C ILE A 96 2.76 4.40 4.25
N LEU A 97 2.93 5.44 3.42
CA LEU A 97 2.95 6.83 3.90
C LEU A 97 1.68 7.18 4.66
N THR A 98 0.51 6.75 4.16
CA THR A 98 -0.78 6.99 4.81
C THR A 98 -0.89 6.25 6.14
N PHE A 99 -0.46 4.98 6.21
CA PHE A 99 -0.40 4.23 7.45
C PHE A 99 0.52 4.89 8.49
N LEU A 100 1.66 5.43 8.05
CA LEU A 100 2.56 6.16 8.92
C LEU A 100 1.92 7.46 9.43
N CYS A 101 1.21 8.22 8.59
CA CYS A 101 0.46 9.40 9.01
C CYS A 101 -0.55 9.06 10.12
N ASP A 102 -1.35 8.01 9.91
CA ASP A 102 -2.36 7.55 10.86
C ASP A 102 -1.72 7.10 12.20
N ARG A 103 -0.57 6.42 12.15
CA ARG A 103 0.18 5.99 13.36
C ARG A 103 0.70 7.14 14.21
N ILE A 104 1.00 8.28 13.60
CA ILE A 104 1.68 9.39 14.27
C ILE A 104 0.73 10.57 14.51
N GLY A 105 -0.55 10.42 14.17
CA GLY A 105 -1.59 11.43 14.37
C GLY A 105 -1.49 12.62 13.42
N VAL A 106 -0.83 12.46 12.27
CA VAL A 106 -0.81 13.48 11.21
C VAL A 106 -1.97 13.23 10.26
N ASP A 107 -2.69 14.29 9.89
CA ASP A 107 -3.75 14.18 8.88
C ASP A 107 -3.15 13.69 7.54
N LYS A 108 -3.60 12.52 7.10
CA LYS A 108 -3.19 11.92 5.82
C LYS A 108 -3.57 12.72 4.58
N CYS A 109 -4.39 13.75 4.70
CA CYS A 109 -4.70 14.70 3.63
C CYS A 109 -3.89 16.01 3.72
N ASP A 110 -3.14 16.23 4.82
CA ASP A 110 -2.27 17.39 4.96
C ASP A 110 -1.01 17.25 4.09
N VAL A 111 -0.95 18.06 3.03
CA VAL A 111 0.18 18.06 2.09
C VAL A 111 1.49 18.39 2.80
N HIS A 112 1.47 19.36 3.73
CA HIS A 112 2.69 19.79 4.42
C HIS A 112 3.19 18.70 5.37
N GLY A 113 2.32 18.15 6.22
CA GLY A 113 2.64 17.04 7.10
C GLY A 113 3.19 15.82 6.35
N ARG A 114 2.57 15.44 5.21
CA ARG A 114 3.07 14.35 4.37
C ARG A 114 4.44 14.63 3.77
N GLU A 115 4.68 15.85 3.30
CA GLU A 115 5.99 16.24 2.76
C GLU A 115 7.09 16.14 3.82
N GLU A 116 6.83 16.56 5.05
CA GLU A 116 7.78 16.46 6.16
C GLU A 116 8.08 15.00 6.52
N ILE A 117 7.06 14.13 6.58
CA ILE A 117 7.23 12.69 6.78
C ILE A 117 8.08 12.08 5.65
N SER A 118 7.79 12.44 4.40
CA SER A 118 8.52 11.91 3.24
C SER A 118 9.99 12.38 3.22
N LYS A 119 10.27 13.65 3.54
CA LYS A 119 11.64 14.17 3.69
C LYS A 119 12.38 13.43 4.81
N MET A 120 11.72 13.20 5.94
CA MET A 120 12.28 12.44 7.06
C MET A 120 12.65 11.01 6.65
N ILE A 121 11.73 10.26 6.05
CA ILE A 121 11.95 8.87 5.63
C ILE A 121 13.18 8.76 4.71
N ASN A 122 13.30 9.71 3.78
CA ASN A 122 14.48 9.82 2.93
C ASN A 122 15.76 10.12 3.75
N GLY A 123 15.70 11.04 4.71
CA GLY A 123 16.80 11.37 5.61
C GLY A 123 17.27 10.17 6.46
N ILE A 124 16.35 9.37 6.99
CA ILE A 124 16.64 8.15 7.78
C ILE A 124 17.35 7.12 6.91
N THR A 125 16.79 6.85 5.73
CA THR A 125 17.34 5.83 4.83
C THR A 125 18.74 6.22 4.35
N VAL A 126 18.96 7.50 4.04
CA VAL A 126 20.27 8.01 3.62
C VAL A 126 21.31 7.89 4.75
N GLN A 127 20.95 8.14 6.01
CA GLN A 127 21.86 7.99 7.15
C GLN A 127 22.32 6.54 7.34
N LYS A 128 21.38 5.59 7.35
CA LYS A 128 21.69 4.16 7.49
C LYS A 128 22.55 3.66 6.34
N LEU A 129 22.26 4.07 5.10
CA LEU A 129 23.05 3.69 3.92
C LEU A 129 24.47 4.29 3.91
N LYS A 130 24.65 5.50 4.47
CA LYS A 130 25.94 6.19 4.52
C LYS A 130 26.76 5.90 5.78
N ASN A 131 26.22 5.13 6.73
CA ASN A 131 26.85 4.81 8.02
C ASN A 131 27.33 6.09 8.76
N ASN A 132 26.57 7.18 8.63
CA ASN A 132 26.96 8.51 9.08
C ASN A 132 25.95 9.01 10.12
N ASN A 133 26.41 9.20 11.37
CA ASN A 133 25.56 9.53 12.52
C ASN A 133 25.23 11.03 12.63
N ASN A 134 25.69 11.87 11.70
CA ASN A 134 25.44 13.30 11.74
C ASN A 134 24.27 13.68 10.80
N LEU A 135 23.16 14.11 11.41
CA LEU A 135 21.97 14.71 10.79
C LEU A 135 22.23 16.10 10.17
N GLU A 136 23.42 16.36 9.63
CA GLU A 136 23.66 17.59 8.87
C GLU A 136 23.29 17.38 7.40
N THR A 137 22.00 17.20 7.14
CA THR A 137 21.45 17.38 5.80
C THR A 137 20.30 18.36 5.86
N SER A 138 20.22 19.20 4.83
CA SER A 138 19.16 20.18 4.52
C SER A 138 17.78 19.55 4.26
N GLN A 139 17.49 18.42 4.91
CA GLN A 139 16.31 17.56 4.76
C GLN A 139 15.74 17.14 6.12
N THR A 140 16.26 17.70 7.23
CA THR A 140 15.62 17.58 8.54
C THR A 140 14.33 18.41 8.53
N PRO A 141 13.24 17.94 9.18
CA PRO A 141 12.02 18.73 9.28
C PRO A 141 12.34 20.11 9.84
N GLU A 142 11.75 21.17 9.27
CA GLU A 142 12.00 22.53 9.77
C GLU A 142 11.33 22.75 11.14
N ASP A 143 10.28 21.99 11.41
CA ASP A 143 9.46 22.05 12.63
C ASP A 143 10.05 21.17 13.76
N ASP A 144 10.32 21.78 14.92
CA ASP A 144 10.83 21.09 16.10
C ASP A 144 9.82 20.08 16.69
N GLN A 145 8.51 20.28 16.49
CA GLN A 145 7.49 19.31 16.87
C GLN A 145 7.53 18.08 15.96
N ALA A 146 7.74 18.29 14.66
CA ALA A 146 7.97 17.20 13.72
C ALA A 146 9.22 16.41 14.14
N LYS A 147 10.35 17.06 14.42
CA LYS A 147 11.59 16.38 14.87
C LYS A 147 11.41 15.51 16.11
N SER A 148 10.61 15.95 17.10
CA SER A 148 10.35 15.17 18.32
C SER A 148 9.53 13.92 18.02
N LEU A 149 8.43 14.08 17.26
CA LEU A 149 7.57 12.97 16.83
C LEU A 149 8.37 11.95 16.00
N VAL A 150 9.21 12.46 15.09
CA VAL A 150 10.18 11.70 14.28
C VAL A 150 11.15 10.87 15.13
N GLY A 151 11.67 11.44 16.22
CA GLY A 151 12.59 10.75 17.12
C GLY A 151 11.93 9.58 17.86
N GLU A 152 10.67 9.73 18.25
CA GLU A 152 9.86 8.67 18.88
C GLU A 152 9.53 7.56 17.87
N ILE A 153 9.15 7.95 16.65
CA ILE A 153 8.86 7.04 15.54
C ILE A 153 10.05 6.16 15.16
N LEU A 154 11.26 6.71 15.21
CA LEU A 154 12.50 5.97 14.94
C LEU A 154 12.82 4.88 15.96
N GLN A 155 12.26 4.97 17.17
CA GLN A 155 12.38 3.90 18.17
C GLN A 155 11.41 2.75 17.90
N ASP A 156 10.35 2.98 17.12
CA ASP A 156 9.49 1.91 16.63
C ASP A 156 10.20 1.14 15.51
N SER A 157 10.58 -0.09 15.82
CA SER A 157 11.30 -0.97 14.89
C SER A 157 10.50 -1.31 13.63
N ALA A 158 9.16 -1.31 13.69
CA ALA A 158 8.31 -1.55 12.54
C ALA A 158 8.25 -0.31 11.63
N ILE A 159 8.06 0.88 12.21
CA ILE A 159 8.07 2.11 11.42
C ILE A 159 9.43 2.33 10.76
N SER A 160 10.52 2.10 11.49
CA SER A 160 11.86 2.22 10.91
C SER A 160 12.08 1.27 9.72
N LYS A 161 11.52 0.05 9.75
CA LYS A 161 11.62 -0.89 8.61
C LYS A 161 10.74 -0.45 7.44
N LEU A 162 9.52 0.03 7.71
CA LEU A 162 8.63 0.57 6.67
C LEU A 162 9.23 1.79 5.97
N ALA A 163 9.93 2.65 6.71
CA ALA A 163 10.65 3.79 6.15
C ALA A 163 11.74 3.36 5.16
N GLU A 164 12.51 2.30 5.48
CA GLU A 164 13.51 1.75 4.56
C GLU A 164 12.88 1.17 3.30
N GLU A 165 11.76 0.45 3.42
CA GLU A 165 11.06 -0.11 2.27
C GLU A 165 10.49 0.97 1.34
N ILE A 166 9.96 2.08 1.89
CA ILE A 166 9.49 3.21 1.09
C ILE A 166 10.58 3.72 0.14
N TYR A 167 11.82 3.83 0.60
CA TYR A 167 12.92 4.30 -0.26
C TYR A 167 13.16 3.36 -1.46
N ASN A 168 13.16 2.05 -1.23
CA ASN A 168 13.34 1.06 -2.29
C ASN A 168 12.16 1.08 -3.27
N ILE A 169 10.93 1.16 -2.74
CA ILE A 169 9.71 1.25 -3.54
C ILE A 169 9.70 2.52 -4.38
N ALA A 170 10.02 3.68 -3.80
CA ALA A 170 10.07 4.96 -4.50
C ALA A 170 11.09 4.93 -5.65
N ASN A 171 12.25 4.29 -5.46
CA ASN A 171 13.23 4.11 -6.52
C ASN A 171 12.71 3.26 -7.69
N MET A 172 12.03 2.15 -7.39
CA MET A 172 11.42 1.29 -8.41
C MET A 172 10.27 2.00 -9.13
N ARG A 173 9.42 2.70 -8.36
CA ARG A 173 8.30 3.51 -8.87
C ARG A 173 8.78 4.62 -9.79
N ASN A 174 9.83 5.33 -9.42
CA ASN A 174 10.41 6.39 -10.23
C ASN A 174 11.04 5.86 -11.53
N ASP A 175 11.71 4.71 -11.49
CA ASP A 175 12.27 4.08 -12.68
C ASP A 175 11.19 3.80 -13.73
N ILE A 176 10.12 3.09 -13.34
CA ILE A 176 9.02 2.77 -14.25
C ILE A 176 8.23 4.01 -14.69
N ASN A 177 7.98 4.97 -13.78
CA ASN A 177 7.23 6.19 -14.09
C ASN A 177 7.99 7.13 -15.03
N HIS A 178 9.32 7.16 -14.95
CA HIS A 178 10.18 7.91 -15.86
C HIS A 178 10.62 7.10 -17.08
N ALA A 179 9.96 5.98 -17.36
CA ALA A 179 10.22 5.11 -18.51
C ALA A 179 11.70 4.67 -18.66
N GLY A 180 12.41 4.55 -17.54
CA GLY A 180 13.81 4.12 -17.54
C GLY A 180 14.80 5.13 -18.14
N TRP A 181 14.42 6.40 -18.35
CA TRP A 181 15.34 7.46 -18.83
C TRP A 181 16.32 7.90 -17.74
N ARG A 182 17.20 6.99 -17.32
CA ARG A 182 18.21 7.15 -16.27
C ARG A 182 19.43 6.28 -16.59
N PRO A 183 20.61 6.54 -15.97
CA PRO A 183 21.83 5.78 -16.28
C PRO A 183 21.72 4.27 -16.07
N THR A 184 20.93 3.84 -15.09
CA THR A 184 20.65 2.44 -14.78
C THR A 184 19.14 2.23 -14.67
N PHE A 185 18.59 1.37 -15.52
CA PHE A 185 17.15 1.08 -15.56
C PHE A 185 16.88 -0.39 -15.27
N ASN A 186 15.70 -0.66 -14.71
CA ASN A 186 15.26 -2.01 -14.38
C ASN A 186 14.51 -2.68 -15.54
N LYS A 187 14.59 -4.01 -15.60
CA LYS A 187 13.81 -4.82 -16.54
C LYS A 187 12.49 -5.25 -15.90
N TYR A 188 11.53 -5.65 -16.72
CA TYR A 188 10.21 -6.15 -16.27
C TYR A 188 10.29 -7.15 -15.10
N ASN A 189 11.13 -8.20 -15.22
CA ASN A 189 11.27 -9.21 -14.18
C ASN A 189 11.81 -8.65 -12.85
N SER A 190 12.63 -7.59 -12.90
CA SER A 190 13.12 -6.91 -11.69
C SER A 190 11.95 -6.25 -10.96
N PHE A 191 11.05 -5.56 -11.66
CA PHE A 191 9.88 -4.95 -11.03
C PHE A 191 8.90 -6.00 -10.49
N LYS A 192 8.63 -7.04 -11.28
CA LYS A 192 7.70 -8.10 -10.90
C LYS A 192 8.17 -8.84 -9.65
N GLY A 193 9.44 -9.25 -9.61
CA GLY A 193 10.02 -9.92 -8.45
C GLY A 193 10.15 -8.99 -7.24
N PHE A 194 10.48 -7.71 -7.45
CA PHE A 194 10.55 -6.73 -6.37
C PHE A 194 9.19 -6.51 -5.71
N LEU A 195 8.13 -6.26 -6.49
CA LEU A 195 6.80 -6.00 -5.93
C LEU A 195 6.27 -7.19 -5.15
N ASP A 196 6.50 -8.41 -5.65
CA ASP A 196 6.13 -9.65 -4.97
C ASP A 196 6.82 -9.81 -3.59
N LYS A 197 8.13 -9.51 -3.54
CA LYS A 197 8.92 -9.51 -2.32
C LYS A 197 8.45 -8.41 -1.35
N ALA A 198 8.25 -7.19 -1.85
CA ALA A 198 7.83 -6.03 -1.06
C ALA A 198 6.47 -6.26 -0.39
N ILE A 199 5.50 -6.84 -1.10
CA ILE A 199 4.19 -7.24 -0.52
C ILE A 199 4.40 -8.14 0.70
N THR A 200 5.21 -9.19 0.55
CA THR A 200 5.45 -10.18 1.60
C THR A 200 6.17 -9.56 2.80
N GLU A 201 7.19 -8.75 2.57
CA GLU A 201 7.98 -8.13 3.63
C GLU A 201 7.17 -7.09 4.42
N ILE A 202 6.40 -6.27 3.72
CA ILE A 202 5.52 -5.28 4.36
C ILE A 202 4.40 -5.95 5.15
N GLU A 203 3.81 -7.03 4.63
CA GLU A 203 2.80 -7.80 5.35
C GLU A 203 3.36 -8.36 6.67
N VAL A 204 4.59 -8.90 6.65
CA VAL A 204 5.26 -9.39 7.87
C VAL A 204 5.56 -8.26 8.85
N ILE A 205 6.07 -7.12 8.38
CA ILE A 205 6.33 -5.95 9.23
C ILE A 205 5.04 -5.45 9.86
N TYR A 206 3.97 -5.37 9.07
CA TYR A 206 2.67 -4.90 9.50
C TYR A 206 2.05 -5.81 10.57
N GLN A 207 2.05 -7.13 10.34
CA GLN A 207 1.55 -8.10 11.32
C GLN A 207 2.30 -8.01 12.66
N GLY A 208 3.64 -7.91 12.61
CA GLY A 208 4.45 -7.73 13.81
C GLY A 208 4.14 -6.43 14.57
N ALA A 209 3.80 -5.35 13.86
CA ALA A 209 3.42 -4.08 14.49
C ALA A 209 2.06 -4.14 15.22
N GLN A 210 1.13 -4.99 14.75
CA GLN A 210 -0.18 -5.19 15.37
C GLN A 210 -0.08 -6.02 16.66
N GLU A 211 0.82 -6.99 16.73
CA GLU A 211 1.01 -7.86 17.91
C GLU A 211 1.59 -7.11 19.11
N VAL A 212 2.50 -6.16 18.88
CA VAL A 212 3.12 -5.36 19.96
C VAL A 212 2.10 -4.40 20.58
N GLY A 213 1.25 -3.75 19.77
CA GLY A 213 0.23 -2.81 20.26
C GLY A 213 -0.84 -3.46 21.15
N ASN A 214 -1.20 -4.72 20.89
CA ASN A 214 -2.19 -5.45 21.70
C ASN A 214 -1.63 -5.98 23.03
N SER A 215 -0.31 -5.98 23.22
CA SER A 215 0.35 -6.47 24.45
C SER A 215 0.51 -5.41 25.54
N GLU A 216 0.30 -4.13 25.21
CA GLU A 216 0.38 -3.00 26.15
C GLU A 216 -1.00 -2.59 26.73
N GLU A 217 -2.09 -3.21 26.27
CA GLU A 217 -3.47 -2.96 26.75
C GLU A 217 -4.03 -4.02 27.73
N THR A 218 -3.21 -4.99 28.18
CA THR A 218 -3.58 -5.99 29.21
C THR A 218 -2.73 -5.88 30.47
#